data_AF-A0A4P7PPT6-F1
#
_entry.id   AF-A0A4P7PPT6-F1
#
_cell.length_a   1.000
_cell.length_b   1.000
_cell.length_c   1.000
_cell.angle_alpha   90.00
_cell.angle_beta   90.00
_cell.angle_gamma   90.00
#
_symmetry.space_group_name_H-M   'P 1'
#
loop_
_entity.id
_entity.type
_entity.pdbx_description
1 polymer ?
#
loop_
_entity_poly.entity_id
_entity_poly.type
_entity_poly.pdbx_seq_one_letter_code
_entity_poly.pdbx_strand_id
1 'polypeptide(L)' 'MKNFAIKVVWFTTIYVFAFACISQTNIPVPVAIGLYILGNFLILFMVYTVLHDKYKTSKTFEDWYGDHVIKNMGKKE' A
#
# COMPACT_ATOMS: atom_id res chain seq x y z
N MET A 1 -14.94 -0.23 9.27
CA MET A 1 -14.02 0.20 10.35
C MET A 1 -13.23 1.39 9.86
N LYS A 2 -12.99 2.42 10.69
CA LYS A 2 -12.09 3.54 10.32
C LYS A 2 -10.74 2.93 9.90
N ASN A 3 -10.27 3.26 8.71
CA ASN A 3 -8.99 2.78 8.16
C ASN A 3 -8.95 1.27 7.83
N PHE A 4 -10.05 0.66 7.37
CA PHE A 4 -10.00 -0.76 6.97
C PHE A 4 -9.11 -0.97 5.74
N ALA A 5 -9.26 -0.13 4.70
CA ALA A 5 -8.47 -0.25 3.49
C ALA A 5 -6.96 -0.16 3.74
N ILE A 6 -6.51 0.79 4.57
CA ILE A 6 -5.07 0.90 4.89
C ILE A 6 -4.53 -0.33 5.63
N LYS A 7 -5.34 -0.97 6.48
CA LYS A 7 -4.94 -2.21 7.16
C LYS A 7 -4.78 -3.35 6.17
N VAL A 8 -5.69 -3.46 5.20
CA VAL A 8 -5.62 -4.46 4.12
C VAL A 8 -4.40 -4.22 3.25
N VAL A 9 -4.06 -2.96 2.94
CA VAL A 9 -2.81 -2.60 2.23
C VAL A 9 -1.59 -3.09 3.01
N TRP A 10 -1.45 -2.70 4.28
CA TRP A 10 -0.31 -3.13 5.11
C TRP A 10 -0.17 -4.65 5.20
N PHE A 11 -1.29 -5.35 5.42
CA PHE A 11 -1.30 -6.80 5.46
C PHE A 11 -0.83 -7.40 4.13
N THR A 12 -1.35 -6.90 3.01
CA THR A 12 -1.00 -7.36 1.66
C THR A 12 0.47 -7.11 1.35
N THR A 13 1.01 -5.95 1.74
CA THR A 13 2.42 -5.62 1.58
C THR A 13 3.32 -6.56 2.39
N ILE A 14 3.00 -6.80 3.66
CA ILE A 14 3.76 -7.73 4.52
C ILE A 14 3.72 -9.14 3.93
N TYR A 15 2.56 -9.58 3.44
CA TYR A 15 2.42 -10.88 2.80
C TYR A 15 3.32 -11.02 1.57
N VAL A 16 3.29 -10.04 0.65
CA VAL A 16 4.13 -10.07 -0.56
C VAL A 16 5.62 -10.04 -0.21
N PHE A 17 6.00 -9.24 0.79
CA PHE A 17 7.38 -9.19 1.27
C PHE A 17 7.82 -10.53 1.86
N ALA A 18 7.00 -11.13 2.73
CA ALA A 18 7.27 -12.45 3.30
C ALA A 18 7.35 -13.54 2.22
N PHE A 19 6.44 -13.51 1.24
CA PHE A 19 6.48 -14.42 0.09
C PHE A 19 7.81 -14.28 -0.67
N ALA A 20 8.26 -13.06 -0.96
CA ALA A 20 9.54 -12.82 -1.62
C ALA A 20 10.75 -13.33 -0.81
N CYS A 21 10.73 -13.22 0.52
CA CYS A 21 11.76 -13.81 1.38
C CYS A 21 11.73 -15.35 1.34
N ILE A 22 10.55 -15.96 1.45
CA ILE A 22 10.38 -17.41 1.45
C ILE A 22 10.74 -18.00 0.08
N SER A 23 10.48 -17.28 -1.02
CA SER A 23 10.89 -17.67 -2.38
C SER A 23 12.40 -17.78 -2.59
N GLN A 24 13.22 -17.21 -1.70
CA GLN A 24 14.69 -17.37 -1.73
C GLN A 24 15.16 -18.66 -1.04
N THR A 25 14.24 -19.40 -0.40
CA THR A 25 14.54 -20.65 0.31
C THR A 25 14.12 -21.87 -0.51
N ASN A 26 14.52 -23.06 -0.07
CA ASN A 26 14.24 -24.31 -0.77
C ASN A 26 12.84 -24.85 -0.42
N ILE A 27 11.80 -24.07 -0.69
CA ILE A 27 10.41 -24.50 -0.50
C ILE A 27 9.95 -25.44 -1.62
N PRO A 28 9.04 -26.39 -1.34
CA PRO A 28 8.44 -27.21 -2.38
C PRO A 28 7.65 -26.37 -3.39
N VAL A 29 7.83 -26.64 -4.68
CA VAL A 29 7.15 -25.95 -5.79
C VAL A 29 5.62 -25.90 -5.62
N PRO A 30 4.91 -26.98 -5.20
CA PRO A 30 3.46 -26.91 -5.00
C PRO A 30 3.04 -25.88 -3.94
N VAL A 31 3.84 -25.73 -2.88
CA VAL A 31 3.60 -24.75 -1.81
C VAL A 31 3.81 -23.33 -2.34
N ALA A 32 4.88 -23.12 -3.11
CA ALA A 32 5.17 -21.84 -3.77
C ALA A 32 4.02 -21.41 -4.69
N ILE A 33 3.50 -22.33 -5.50
CA ILE A 33 2.36 -22.08 -6.40
C ILE A 33 1.09 -21.76 -5.61
N GLY A 34 0.80 -22.50 -4.53
CA GLY A 34 -0.35 -22.24 -3.67
C GLY A 34 -0.31 -20.83 -3.06
N LEU A 35 0.85 -20.41 -2.55
CA LEU A 35 1.07 -19.06 -2.04
C LEU A 35 0.94 -18.01 -3.16
N TYR A 36 1.49 -18.27 -4.34
CA TYR A 36 1.38 -17.35 -5.47
C TYR A 36 -0.09 -17.09 -5.86
N ILE A 37 -0.90 -18.15 -5.97
CA ILE A 37 -2.33 -18.04 -6.29
C ILE A 37 -3.06 -17.25 -5.19
N LEU A 38 -2.80 -17.57 -3.91
CA LEU A 38 -3.37 -16.84 -2.77
C LEU A 38 -3.01 -15.34 -2.82
N GLY A 39 -1.75 -15.01 -3.12
CA GLY A 39 -1.28 -13.64 -3.25
C GLY A 39 -2.02 -12.85 -4.33
N ASN A 40 -2.30 -13.45 -5.47
CA ASN A 40 -3.09 -12.81 -6.53
C ASN A 40 -4.50 -12.44 -6.04
N PHE A 41 -5.18 -13.37 -5.36
CA PHE A 41 -6.49 -13.06 -4.75
C PHE A 41 -6.39 -11.95 -3.70
N LEU A 42 -5.33 -11.95 -2.88
CA LEU A 42 -5.11 -10.93 -1.86
C LEU A 42 -4.92 -9.54 -2.47
N ILE A 43 -4.15 -9.43 -3.57
CA ILE A 43 -3.96 -8.17 -4.30
C ILE A 43 -5.28 -7.68 -4.89
N LEU A 44 -6.04 -8.54 -5.56
CA LEU A 44 -7.35 -8.16 -6.13
C LEU A 44 -8.32 -7.70 -5.04
N PHE A 45 -8.36 -8.41 -3.91
CA PHE A 45 -9.16 -8.03 -2.75
C PHE A 45 -8.74 -6.68 -2.17
N MET A 46 -7.43 -6.43 -2.05
CA MET A 46 -6.88 -5.16 -1.57
C MET A 46 -7.27 -4.02 -2.50
N VAL A 47 -7.08 -4.17 -3.82
CA VAL A 47 -7.45 -3.15 -4.82
C VAL A 47 -8.95 -2.86 -4.77
N TYR A 48 -9.78 -3.89 -4.77
CA TYR A 48 -11.23 -3.74 -4.65
C TYR A 48 -11.61 -2.97 -3.37
N THR A 49 -11.00 -3.34 -2.23
CA THR A 49 -11.27 -2.70 -0.94
C THR A 49 -10.86 -1.24 -0.95
N VAL A 50 -9.70 -0.90 -1.51
CA VAL A 50 -9.22 0.49 -1.60
C VAL A 50 -10.13 1.33 -2.49
N LEU A 51 -10.55 0.81 -3.66
CA LEU A 51 -11.43 1.53 -4.59
C LEU A 51 -12.83 1.78 -4.02
N HIS A 52 -13.32 0.89 -3.15
CA HIS A 52 -14.63 1.03 -2.53
C HIS A 52 -14.59 1.70 -1.15
N ASP A 53 -13.41 2.00 -0.60
CA ASP A 53 -13.31 2.67 0.68
C ASP A 53 -13.68 4.14 0.56
N LYS A 54 -14.52 4.61 1.49
CA LYS A 54 -14.92 6.03 1.56
C LYS A 54 -13.84 6.84 2.28
N TYR A 55 -12.61 6.77 1.76
CA TYR A 55 -11.49 7.48 2.32
C TYR A 55 -11.67 8.99 2.13
N LYS A 56 -11.58 9.74 3.22
CA LYS A 56 -11.53 11.20 3.20
C LYS A 56 -10.19 11.64 3.78
N THR A 57 -9.43 12.39 3.00
CA THR A 57 -8.21 13.06 3.45
C THR A 57 -8.39 14.56 3.37
N SER A 58 -7.76 15.29 4.30
CA SER A 58 -7.62 16.73 4.21
C SER A 58 -6.51 17.16 3.26
N LYS A 59 -5.67 16.21 2.81
CA LYS A 59 -4.55 16.44 1.90
C LYS A 59 -5.04 16.51 0.46
N THR A 60 -4.70 17.58 -0.25
CA THR A 60 -4.95 17.72 -1.68
C THR A 60 -3.80 17.13 -2.49
N PHE A 61 -3.96 17.03 -3.81
CA PHE A 61 -2.86 16.67 -4.69
C PHE A 61 -1.72 17.70 -4.64
N GLU A 62 -2.00 18.96 -4.30
CA GLU A 62 -0.99 20.01 -4.11
C GLU A 62 -0.14 19.75 -2.85
N ASP A 63 -0.73 19.16 -1.80
CA ASP A 63 0.00 18.73 -0.61
C ASP A 63 0.89 17.49 -0.84
N TRP A 64 0.75 16.81 -1.99
CA TRP A 64 1.43 15.55 -2.32
C TRP A 64 2.95 15.71 -2.37
N TYR A 65 3.44 16.83 -2.91
CA TYR A 65 4.87 17.07 -3.07
C TYR A 65 5.54 17.53 -1.77
N GLY A 66 4.77 17.86 -0.72
CA GLY A 66 5.34 18.49 0.47
C GLY A 66 5.96 19.86 0.18
N ASP A 67 5.68 20.44 -0.99
CA ASP A 67 6.14 21.77 -1.40
C ASP A 67 5.36 22.82 -0.62
N HIS A 68 5.75 22.99 0.64
CA HIS A 68 5.42 24.20 1.37
C HIS A 68 6.21 25.32 0.70
N VAL A 69 5.53 26.24 0.02
CA VAL A 69 6.12 27.54 -0.30
C VAL A 69 6.70 28.07 1.00
N ILE A 70 8.03 28.16 1.10
CA ILE A 70 8.70 28.78 2.25
C ILE A 70 8.15 30.20 2.31
N LYS A 71 7.20 30.44 3.21
CA LYS A 71 6.43 31.69 3.31
C LYS A 71 7.26 32.85 3.87
N ASN A 72 8.59 32.81 3.74
CA ASN A 72 9.52 33.76 4.34
C ASN A 72 10.51 34.40 3.35
N MET A 73 10.38 34.22 2.03
CA MET A 73 11.17 34.99 1.05
C MET A 73 10.36 36.12 0.36
N GLY A 74 9.35 36.62 1.06
CA GLY A 74 8.54 37.78 0.66
C GLY A 74 8.74 39.00 1.55
N LYS A 75 9.94 39.21 2.11
CA LYS A 75 10.35 40.52 2.65
C LYS A 75 11.45 41.08 1.76
N LYS A 76 11.03 41.58 0.59
CA LYS A 76 11.70 42.72 -0.03
C LYS A 76 10.83 43.93 0.31
N GLU A 77 11.47 44.86 1.01
CA GLU A 77 10.99 46.20 1.41
C GLU A 77 10.05 46.25 2.62
#